data_AF-A0A6C1P579-F1
#
_entry.id   AF-A0A6C1P579-F1
#
_cell.length_a   1.000
_cell.length_b   1.000
_cell.length_c   1.000
_cell.angle_alpha   90.00
_cell.angle_beta   90.00
_cell.angle_gamma   90.00
#
_symmetry.space_group_name_H-M   'P 1'
#
loop_
_entity.id
_entity.type
_entity.pdbx_description
1 polymer ?
#
loop_
_entity_poly.entity_id
_entity_poly.type
_entity_poly.pdbx_seq_one_letter_code
_entity_poly.pdbx_strand_id
1 'polypeptide(L)'
;MKKWYIWYGLSGLAGFADALYLTISHLRQHTLGCSILTGCDEVLTSIYSEIGGIPLALIGVVYYLMLIAGAIAWYQTRKKGWFSAILSVNIAGFIASMLLVYVQWALIQA
;
A
#
# COMPACT_ATOMS: atom_id res chain seq x y z
N MET A 1 21.03 8.21 14.64
CA MET A 1 19.85 7.33 14.66
C MET A 1 18.60 7.95 15.33
N LYS A 2 18.37 9.28 15.32
CA LYS A 2 17.36 9.93 16.18
C LYS A 2 16.01 10.30 15.50
N LYS A 3 15.81 10.06 14.20
CA LYS A 3 14.60 10.52 13.46
C LYS A 3 13.95 9.46 12.53
N TRP A 4 14.23 8.18 12.71
CA TRP A 4 13.73 7.12 11.82
C TRP A 4 12.20 7.07 11.72
N TYR A 5 11.49 7.41 12.81
CA TYR A 5 10.03 7.44 12.87
C TYR A 5 9.42 8.55 12.00
N ILE A 6 10.15 9.64 11.74
CA ILE A 6 9.69 10.73 10.87
C ILE A 6 9.71 10.26 9.41
N TRP A 7 10.80 9.64 8.98
CA TRP A 7 10.91 9.05 7.65
C TRP A 7 9.87 7.95 7.42
N TYR A 8 9.66 7.11 8.42
CA TYR A 8 8.64 6.07 8.40
C TYR A 8 7.21 6.64 8.30
N GLY A 9 6.91 7.72 9.03
CA GLY A 9 5.62 8.42 8.90
C GLY A 9 5.43 9.08 7.54
N LEU A 10 6.48 9.72 7.00
CA LEU A 10 6.44 10.36 5.68
C LEU A 10 6.21 9.35 4.56
N SER A 11 6.87 8.18 4.59
CA SER A 11 6.61 7.12 3.61
C SER A 11 5.19 6.58 3.72
N GLY A 12 4.65 6.50 4.94
CA GLY A 12 3.24 6.15 5.18
C GLY A 12 2.27 7.15 4.54
N LEU A 13 2.54 8.45 4.66
CA LEU A 13 1.71 9.49 4.04
C LEU A 13 1.76 9.46 2.52
N ALA A 14 2.96 9.28 1.95
CA ALA A 14 3.11 9.17 0.50
C ALA A 14 2.34 7.96 -0.05
N GLY A 15 2.47 6.79 0.60
CA GLY A 15 1.72 5.59 0.21
C GLY A 15 0.21 5.72 0.43
N PHE A 16 -0.23 6.40 1.48
CA PHE A 16 -1.65 6.69 1.70
C PHE A 16 -2.24 7.55 0.57
N ALA A 17 -1.53 8.62 0.18
CA ALA A 17 -1.97 9.50 -0.91
C ALA A 17 -2.07 8.74 -2.23
N ASP A 18 -1.08 7.89 -2.53
CA ASP A 18 -1.07 7.06 -3.74
C ASP A 18 -2.22 6.05 -3.75
N ALA A 19 -2.39 5.26 -2.68
CA ALA A 19 -3.47 4.29 -2.55
C ALA A 19 -4.85 4.95 -2.62
N LEU A 20 -5.01 6.14 -2.04
CA LEU A 20 -6.25 6.92 -2.10
C LEU A 20 -6.53 7.38 -3.54
N TYR A 21 -5.51 7.89 -4.23
CA TYR A 21 -5.62 8.31 -5.63
C TYR A 21 -6.03 7.15 -6.54
N LEU A 22 -5.40 5.98 -6.38
CA LEU A 22 -5.75 4.77 -7.12
C LEU A 22 -7.18 4.31 -6.80
N THR A 23 -7.60 4.36 -5.53
CA THR A 23 -8.97 4.00 -5.12
C THR A 23 -10.00 4.91 -5.81
N ILE A 24 -9.78 6.23 -5.80
CA ILE A 24 -10.70 7.17 -6.45
C ILE A 24 -10.73 6.95 -7.97
N SER A 25 -9.57 6.69 -8.57
CA SER A 25 -9.45 6.44 -10.01
C SER A 25 -10.20 5.18 -10.43
N HIS A 26 -10.08 4.11 -9.63
CA HIS A 26 -10.82 2.86 -9.81
C HIS A 26 -12.34 3.07 -9.72
N LEU A 27 -12.80 3.80 -8.70
CA LEU A 27 -14.22 4.12 -8.52
C LEU A 27 -14.80 4.99 -9.63
N ARG A 28 -13.98 5.84 -10.26
CA ARG A 28 -14.42 6.69 -11.38
C ARG A 28 -14.35 5.99 -12.74
N GLN A 29 -13.90 4.72 -12.79
CA GLN A 29 -13.65 3.99 -14.04
C GLN A 29 -12.80 4.79 -15.04
N HIS A 30 -11.95 5.69 -14.53
CA HIS A 30 -11.04 6.44 -15.37
C HIS A 30 -9.86 5.53 -15.70
N THR A 31 -9.61 5.33 -17.00
CA THR A 31 -8.32 4.82 -17.46
C THR A 31 -7.26 5.80 -17.00
N LEU A 32 -6.39 5.35 -16.10
CA LEU A 32 -5.20 6.09 -15.73
C LEU A 32 -4.37 6.13 -17.00
N GLY A 33 -4.43 7.23 -17.76
CA GLY A 33 -3.59 7.45 -18.92
C GLY A 33 -2.13 7.39 -18.49
N CYS A 34 -1.62 6.16 -18.40
CA CYS A 34 -0.43 5.84 -17.63
C CYS A 34 0.75 6.10 -18.57
N SER A 35 1.06 7.38 -18.74
CA SER A 35 2.01 7.86 -19.75
C SER A 35 3.46 7.45 -19.47
N ILE A 36 3.75 6.98 -18.26
CA ILE A 36 5.10 6.60 -17.80
C ILE A 36 5.23 5.08 -17.62
N LEU A 37 4.13 4.37 -17.34
CA LEU A 37 4.11 2.95 -17.02
C LEU A 37 3.15 2.21 -17.95
N THR A 38 3.69 1.42 -18.88
CA THR A 38 2.90 0.53 -19.75
C THR A 38 2.19 -0.55 -18.92
N GLY A 39 0.92 -0.87 -19.24
CA GLY A 39 0.17 -1.97 -18.60
C GLY A 39 -0.50 -1.63 -17.25
N CYS A 40 -0.36 -0.38 -16.77
CA CYS A 40 -0.93 0.07 -15.50
C CYS A 40 -2.48 -0.01 -15.47
N ASP A 41 -3.15 0.33 -16.57
CA ASP A 41 -4.61 0.15 -16.70
C ASP A 41 -5.01 -1.33 -16.69
N GLU A 42 -4.20 -2.21 -17.28
CA GLU A 42 -4.47 -3.65 -17.33
C GLU A 42 -4.36 -4.30 -15.95
N VAL A 43 -3.39 -3.85 -15.14
CA VAL A 43 -3.30 -4.25 -13.73
C VAL A 43 -4.50 -3.73 -12.94
N LEU A 44 -4.88 -2.46 -13.09
CA LEU A 44 -5.98 -1.85 -12.32
C LEU A 44 -7.35 -2.41 -12.69
N THR A 45 -7.57 -2.80 -13.93
CA THR A 45 -8.85 -3.36 -14.41
C THR A 45 -8.93 -4.88 -14.28
N SER A 46 -7.84 -5.55 -13.89
CA SER A 46 -7.81 -6.99 -13.70
C SER A 46 -8.71 -7.47 -12.55
N ILE A 47 -9.15 -8.72 -12.62
CA ILE A 47 -9.84 -9.42 -11.51
C ILE A 47 -9.02 -9.39 -10.21
N TYR A 48 -7.69 -9.30 -10.30
CA TYR A 48 -6.81 -9.29 -9.14
C TYR A 48 -6.74 -7.94 -8.42
N SER A 49 -7.24 -6.86 -9.04
CA SER A 49 -7.33 -5.55 -8.40
C SER A 49 -8.50 -5.43 -7.42
N GLU A 50 -9.40 -6.42 -7.40
CA GLU A 50 -10.50 -6.52 -6.45
C GLU A 50 -10.51 -7.87 -5.73
N ILE A 51 -10.69 -7.85 -4.42
CA ILE A 51 -10.90 -9.06 -3.62
C ILE A 51 -12.33 -9.02 -3.09
N GLY A 52 -13.19 -9.88 -3.63
CA GLY A 52 -14.60 -9.96 -3.22
C GLY A 52 -15.41 -8.67 -3.48
N GLY A 53 -15.08 -7.94 -4.55
CA GLY A 53 -15.70 -6.66 -4.90
C GLY A 53 -15.16 -5.45 -4.12
N ILE A 54 -14.11 -5.65 -3.32
CA ILE A 54 -13.42 -4.56 -2.61
C ILE A 54 -12.10 -4.27 -3.34
N PRO A 55 -11.85 -3.01 -3.77
CA PRO A 55 -10.60 -2.65 -4.41
C PRO A 55 -9.41 -2.89 -3.49
N LEU A 56 -8.39 -3.58 -3.99
CA LEU A 56 -7.15 -3.83 -3.28
C LEU A 56 -6.45 -2.51 -2.87
N ALA A 57 -6.62 -1.46 -3.67
CA ALA A 57 -6.15 -0.11 -3.34
C ALA A 57 -6.70 0.40 -1.99
N LEU A 58 -7.95 0.05 -1.66
CA LEU A 58 -8.59 0.42 -0.40
C LEU A 58 -7.96 -0.31 0.79
N ILE A 59 -7.54 -1.57 0.60
CA ILE A 59 -6.73 -2.30 1.58
C ILE A 59 -5.38 -1.60 1.78
N GLY A 60 -4.78 -1.10 0.70
CA GLY A 60 -3.57 -0.26 0.75
C GLY A 60 -3.75 1.01 1.60
N VAL A 61 -4.87 1.72 1.44
CA VAL A 61 -5.21 2.90 2.25
C VAL A 61 -5.21 2.56 3.75
N VAL A 62 -5.87 1.45 4.11
CA VAL A 62 -5.93 0.98 5.51
C VAL A 62 -4.53 0.60 6.00
N TYR A 63 -3.74 -0.10 5.20
CA TYR A 63 -2.37 -0.48 5.52
C TYR A 63 -1.50 0.74 5.83
N TYR A 64 -1.50 1.76 4.96
CA TYR A 64 -0.71 2.97 5.18
C TYR A 64 -1.19 3.79 6.38
N LEU A 65 -2.49 3.81 6.67
CA LEU A 65 -3.01 4.37 7.92
C LEU A 65 -2.46 3.64 9.14
N MET A 66 -2.37 2.31 9.11
CA MET A 66 -1.76 1.54 10.20
C MET A 66 -0.28 1.87 10.39
N LEU A 67 0.48 2.10 9.31
CA LEU A 67 1.90 2.53 9.42
C LEU A 67 2.01 3.90 10.08
N ILE A 68 1.18 4.87 9.67
CA ILE A 68 1.15 6.22 10.27
C ILE A 68 0.75 6.14 11.75
N ALA A 69 -0.31 5.40 12.07
CA ALA A 69 -0.75 5.19 13.44
C ALA A 69 0.34 4.50 14.29
N GLY A 70 1.03 3.51 13.72
CA GLY A 70 2.18 2.85 14.32
C GLY A 70 3.32 3.83 14.63
N ALA A 71 3.62 4.74 13.71
CA ALA A 71 4.63 5.78 13.90
C ALA A 71 4.27 6.74 15.06
N ILE A 72 3.02 7.20 15.11
CA ILE A 72 2.50 8.08 16.16
C ILE A 72 2.51 7.37 17.52
N ALA A 73 2.02 6.13 17.57
CA ALA A 73 1.98 5.35 18.80
C ALA A 73 3.40 5.00 19.29
N TRP A 74 4.37 4.75 18.41
CA TRP A 74 5.77 4.60 18.80
C TRP A 74 6.33 5.86 19.48
N TYR A 75 5.99 7.03 18.96
CA TYR A 75 6.38 8.32 19.54
C TYR A 75 5.84 8.52 20.96
N GLN A 76 4.57 8.14 21.20
CA GLN A 76 3.92 8.30 22.50
C GLN A 76 4.38 7.26 23.54
N THR A 77 4.42 5.98 23.19
CA THR A 77 4.56 4.91 24.20
C THR A 77 6.02 4.53 24.47
N ARG A 78 6.93 4.71 23.50
CA ARG A 78 8.35 4.23 23.52
C ARG A 78 8.59 2.80 24.05
N LYS A 79 7.55 1.95 24.08
CA LYS A 79 7.64 0.57 24.58
C LYS A 79 8.21 -0.36 23.52
N LYS A 80 9.16 -1.23 23.91
CA LYS A 80 9.81 -2.20 23.01
C LYS A 80 8.84 -3.13 22.28
N GLY A 81 7.71 -3.50 22.89
CA GLY A 81 6.72 -4.39 22.27
C GLY A 81 6.08 -3.84 20.99
N TRP A 82 6.06 -2.51 20.83
CA TRP A 82 5.44 -1.86 19.67
C TRP A 82 6.26 -2.00 18.39
N PHE A 83 7.56 -2.25 18.53
CA PHE A 83 8.46 -2.54 17.41
C PHE A 83 8.09 -3.86 16.74
N SER A 84 7.72 -4.87 17.54
CA SER A 84 7.29 -6.18 17.03
C SER A 84 6.01 -6.07 16.21
N ALA A 85 5.03 -5.28 16.67
CA ALA A 85 3.78 -5.06 15.95
C ALA A 85 4.02 -4.37 14.59
N ILE A 86 4.83 -3.30 14.58
CA ILE A 86 5.23 -2.60 13.36
C ILE A 86 5.95 -3.56 12.40
N LEU A 87 6.85 -4.40 12.91
CA LEU A 87 7.58 -5.37 12.09
C LEU A 87 6.64 -6.40 11.45
N SER A 88 5.68 -6.95 12.20
CA SER A 88 4.69 -7.88 11.65
C SER A 88 3.86 -7.29 10.52
N VAL A 89 3.43 -6.02 10.65
CA VAL A 89 2.68 -5.32 9.60
C VAL A 89 3.55 -5.13 8.36
N ASN A 90 4.81 -4.71 8.50
CA ASN A 90 5.71 -4.55 7.36
C ASN A 90 6.01 -5.88 6.66
N ILE A 91 6.19 -6.98 7.40
CA ILE A 91 6.37 -8.32 6.82
C ILE A 91 5.14 -8.74 6.02
N ALA A 92 3.94 -8.52 6.56
CA ALA A 92 2.71 -8.80 5.84
C ALA A 92 2.59 -7.98 4.55
N GLY A 93 2.91 -6.67 4.60
CA GLY A 93 2.94 -5.81 3.43
C GLY A 93 3.99 -6.25 2.39
N PHE A 94 5.14 -6.73 2.83
CA PHE A 94 6.19 -7.25 1.95
C PHE A 94 5.77 -8.53 1.24
N ILE A 95 5.14 -9.47 1.96
CA ILE A 95 4.60 -10.70 1.37
C ILE A 95 3.49 -10.37 0.38
N ALA A 96 2.59 -9.45 0.73
CA ALA A 96 1.54 -9.00 -0.18
C ALA A 96 2.13 -8.40 -1.46
N SER A 97 3.16 -7.55 -1.34
CA SER A 97 3.87 -6.98 -2.50
C SER A 97 4.50 -8.06 -3.39
N MET A 98 5.19 -9.05 -2.80
CA MET A 98 5.73 -10.19 -3.56
C MET A 98 4.66 -10.97 -4.32
N LEU A 99 3.51 -11.21 -3.69
CA LEU A 99 2.38 -11.89 -4.34
C LEU A 99 1.82 -11.07 -5.50
N LEU A 100 1.67 -9.76 -5.33
CA LEU A 100 1.16 -8.88 -6.39
C LEU A 100 2.12 -8.80 -7.57
N VAL A 101 3.41 -8.66 -7.31
CA VAL A 101 4.45 -8.69 -8.36
C VAL A 101 4.43 -10.04 -9.09
N TYR A 102 4.28 -11.14 -8.36
CA TYR A 102 4.14 -12.46 -8.96
C TYR A 102 2.91 -12.54 -9.87
N VAL A 103 1.77 -12.01 -9.43
CA VAL A 103 0.53 -11.97 -10.23
C VAL A 103 0.70 -11.10 -11.47
N GLN A 104 1.30 -9.91 -11.34
CA GLN A 104 1.54 -9.01 -12.45
C GLN A 104 2.40 -9.67 -13.52
N TRP A 105 3.51 -10.32 -13.12
CA TRP A 105 4.43 -10.96 -14.05
C TRP A 105 3.88 -12.26 -14.65
N ALA A 106 3.27 -13.12 -13.84
CA ALA A 106 2.87 -14.46 -14.28
C ALA A 106 1.50 -14.48 -14.98
N LEU A 107 0.56 -13.63 -14.56
CA LEU A 107 -0.84 -13.66 -15.02
C LEU A 107 -1.17 -12.50 -15.95
N ILE A 108 -0.74 -11.29 -15.61
CA ILE A 108 -1.09 -10.06 -16.34
C ILE A 108 -0.07 -9.78 -17.47
N GLN A 109 1.16 -10.30 -17.36
CA GLN A 109 2.27 -10.08 -18.30
C GLN A 109 2.54 -8.59 -18.58
N ALA A 110 2.30 -7.76 -17.57
CA ALA A 110 2.50 -6.31 -17.58
C ALA A 110 3.78 -5.91 -16.84
#